data_AF-A0A828T4C0-F1
#
_entry.id   AF-A0A828T4C0-F1
#
_cell.length_a   1.000
_cell.length_b   1.000
_cell.length_c   1.000
_cell.angle_alpha   90.00
_cell.angle_beta   90.00
_cell.angle_gamma   90.00
#
_symmetry.space_group_name_H-M   'P 1'
#
loop_
_entity.id
_entity.type
_entity.pdbx_description
1 polymer ?
#
loop_
_entity_poly.entity_id
_entity_poly.type
_entity_poly.pdbx_seq_one_letter_code
_entity_poly.pdbx_strand_id
1 'polypeptide(L)'
;MASITQDMRYRLSLIRFAEKYGVSKAAIKYKTNRQYIYRWKRRYDGTIESLRDRSRRPHHHPNQHTPEEIKLIQDMRRRNPPFWSGCLLGQLMQRGY
;
A
#
# COMPACT_ATOMS: atom_id res chain seq x y z
N MET A 1 0.93 18.51 3.77
CA MET A 1 0.58 18.59 2.33
C MET A 1 1.30 17.47 1.60
N ALA A 2 0.59 16.60 0.88
CA ALA A 2 1.25 15.58 0.07
C ALA A 2 1.86 16.27 -1.16
N SER A 3 3.19 16.32 -1.26
CA SER A 3 3.85 16.90 -2.42
C SER A 3 3.69 16.00 -3.63
N ILE A 4 3.39 16.59 -4.78
CA ILE A 4 3.37 15.87 -6.06
C ILE A 4 4.79 15.35 -6.32
N THR A 5 4.93 14.04 -6.39
CA THR A 5 6.24 13.40 -6.63
C THR A 5 6.63 13.47 -8.10
N GLN A 6 7.93 13.35 -8.38
CA GLN A 6 8.45 13.32 -9.74
C GLN A 6 7.86 12.15 -10.55
N ASP A 7 7.63 11.01 -9.89
CA ASP A 7 7.00 9.83 -10.49
C ASP A 7 5.56 10.10 -10.95
N MET A 8 4.80 10.88 -10.19
CA MET A 8 3.43 11.27 -10.57
C MET A 8 3.45 12.15 -11.82
N ARG A 9 4.37 13.13 -11.89
CA ARG A 9 4.55 13.98 -13.08
C ARG A 9 4.97 13.17 -14.30
N TYR A 10 5.89 12.22 -14.11
CA TYR A 10 6.31 11.30 -15.16
C TYR A 10 5.13 10.49 -15.69
N ARG A 11 4.35 9.85 -14.81
CA ARG A 11 3.16 9.07 -15.17
C ARG A 11 2.11 9.92 -15.88
N LEU A 12 1.89 11.15 -15.44
CA LEU A 12 0.98 12.09 -16.09
C LEU A 12 1.45 12.43 -17.51
N SER A 13 2.74 12.69 -17.71
CA SER A 13 3.31 12.96 -19.03
C SER A 13 3.16 11.76 -19.97
N LEU A 14 3.36 10.56 -19.43
CA LEU A 14 3.25 9.30 -20.16
C LEU A 14 1.81 9.02 -20.59
N ILE A 15 0.82 9.26 -19.72
CA ILE A 15 -0.60 9.09 -20.05
C ILE A 15 -1.05 10.11 -21.10
N ARG A 16 -0.73 11.40 -20.91
CA ARG A 16 -1.07 12.46 -21.89
C ARG A 16 -0.48 12.16 -23.26
N PHE A 17 0.75 11.65 -23.31
CA PHE A 17 1.37 11.25 -24.56
C PHE A 17 0.67 10.03 -25.19
N ALA A 18 0.31 9.03 -24.37
CA ALA A 18 -0.41 7.84 -24.82
C ALA A 18 -1.83 8.15 -25.32
N GLU A 19 -2.51 9.15 -24.75
CA GLU A 19 -3.81 9.64 -25.21
C GLU A 19 -3.70 10.33 -26.57
N LYS A 20 -2.65 11.14 -26.78
CA LYS A 20 -2.46 11.89 -28.02
C LYS A 20 -1.92 11.03 -29.18
N TYR A 21 -1.01 10.11 -28.91
CA TYR A 21 -0.25 9.38 -29.95
C TYR A 21 -0.47 7.85 -29.92
N GLY A 22 -1.21 7.33 -28.94
CA GLY A 22 -1.42 5.91 -28.75
C GLY A 22 -0.39 5.23 -27.85
N VAL A 23 -0.80 4.10 -27.24
CA VAL A 23 0.00 3.35 -26.24
C VAL A 23 1.29 2.77 -26.83
N SER A 24 1.28 2.31 -28.08
CA SER A 24 2.47 1.72 -28.73
C SER A 24 3.59 2.75 -28.91
N LYS A 25 3.24 3.96 -29.38
CA LYS A 25 4.22 5.06 -29.54
C LYS A 25 4.73 5.53 -28.17
N ALA A 26 3.87 5.57 -27.16
CA ALA A 26 4.25 5.90 -25.80
C ALA A 26 5.24 4.89 -25.19
N ALA A 27 4.98 3.59 -25.38
CA ALA A 27 5.87 2.53 -24.91
C ALA A 27 7.28 2.65 -25.49
N ILE A 28 7.38 2.93 -26.80
CA ILE A 28 8.65 3.15 -27.49
C ILE A 28 9.35 4.41 -26.97
N LYS A 29 8.66 5.55 -26.95
CA LYS A 29 9.23 6.84 -26.53
C LYS A 29 9.76 6.82 -25.11
N TYR A 30 8.98 6.26 -24.18
CA TYR A 30 9.30 6.25 -22.76
C TYR A 30 10.10 5.02 -22.34
N LYS A 31 10.42 4.12 -23.28
CA LYS A 31 11.12 2.83 -23.03
C LYS A 31 10.43 2.03 -21.92
N THR A 32 9.11 1.91 -21.99
CA THR A 32 8.28 1.19 -21.01
C THR A 32 7.46 0.08 -21.65
N ASN A 33 6.92 -0.82 -20.83
CA ASN A 33 6.02 -1.86 -21.29
C ASN A 33 4.61 -1.29 -21.52
N ARG A 34 3.96 -1.67 -22.63
CA ARG A 34 2.54 -1.39 -22.95
C ARG A 34 1.60 -1.68 -21.77
N GLN A 35 1.82 -2.79 -21.06
CA GLN A 35 1.02 -3.21 -19.90
C GLN A 35 1.15 -2.22 -18.73
N TYR A 36 2.33 -1.63 -18.53
CA TYR A 36 2.56 -0.59 -17.54
C TYR A 36 1.67 0.63 -17.82
N ILE A 37 1.60 1.04 -19.10
CA ILE A 37 0.77 2.17 -19.53
C ILE A 37 -0.71 1.86 -19.36
N TYR A 38 -1.18 0.67 -19.78
CA TYR A 38 -2.58 0.27 -19.58
C TYR A 38 -2.98 0.22 -18.11
N ARG A 39 -2.09 -0.25 -17.22
CA ARG A 39 -2.33 -0.26 -15.77
C ARG A 39 -2.56 1.15 -15.23
N TRP A 40 -1.74 2.11 -15.64
CA TRP A 40 -1.89 3.50 -15.20
C TRP A 40 -3.06 4.21 -15.85
N LYS A 41 -3.32 3.95 -17.14
CA LYS A 41 -4.50 4.47 -17.84
C LYS A 41 -5.80 4.01 -17.17
N ARG A 42 -5.89 2.74 -16.73
CA ARG A 42 -7.05 2.23 -15.97
C ARG A 42 -7.24 2.92 -14.62
N ARG A 43 -6.17 3.45 -14.02
CA ARG A 43 -6.21 4.17 -12.74
C ARG A 43 -6.44 5.67 -12.92
N TYR A 44 -6.32 6.21 -14.12
CA TYR A 44 -6.37 7.64 -14.36
C TYR A 44 -7.82 8.13 -14.43
N ASP A 45 -8.20 8.99 -13.49
CA ASP A 45 -9.54 9.60 -13.39
C ASP A 45 -9.54 11.07 -13.85
N GLY A 46 -8.41 11.56 -14.39
CA GLY A 46 -8.20 12.95 -14.75
C GLY A 46 -7.43 13.76 -13.71
N THR A 47 -7.26 13.23 -12.49
CA THR A 47 -6.47 13.86 -11.42
C THR A 47 -5.05 13.29 -11.37
N ILE A 48 -4.09 14.12 -10.93
CA ILE A 48 -2.72 13.64 -10.73
C ILE A 48 -2.61 12.67 -9.54
N GLU A 49 -3.53 12.79 -8.58
CA GLU A 49 -3.56 11.99 -7.36
C GLU A 49 -3.85 10.51 -7.62
N SER A 50 -4.63 10.22 -8.67
CA SER A 50 -4.93 8.84 -9.04
C SER A 50 -3.70 8.06 -9.54
N LEU A 51 -2.64 8.77 -9.92
CA LEU A 51 -1.35 8.23 -10.36
C LEU A 51 -0.36 7.99 -9.22
N ARG A 52 -0.79 8.19 -7.98
CA ARG A 52 -0.02 7.87 -6.78
C ARG A 52 0.17 6.35 -6.64
N ASP A 53 1.30 5.95 -6.08
CA ASP A 53 1.48 4.56 -5.67
C ASP A 53 0.53 4.20 -4.53
N ARG A 54 -0.13 3.06 -4.68
CA ARG A 54 -0.94 2.45 -3.63
C ARG A 54 -0.03 1.66 -2.69
N SER A 55 -0.49 1.45 -1.46
CA SER A 55 0.19 0.58 -0.51
C SER A 55 0.48 -0.79 -1.14
N ARG A 56 1.70 -1.28 -0.95
CA ARG A 56 2.12 -2.63 -1.35
C ARG A 56 1.91 -3.65 -0.24
N ARG A 57 1.39 -3.22 0.92
CA ARG A 57 1.16 -4.09 2.07
C ARG A 57 0.13 -5.16 1.69
N PRO A 58 0.38 -6.44 1.99
CA PRO A 58 -0.62 -7.48 1.80
C PRO A 58 -1.88 -7.17 2.62
N HIS A 59 -3.05 -7.44 2.05
CA HIS A 59 -4.32 -7.24 2.75
C HIS A 59 -4.52 -8.25 3.89
N HIS A 60 -3.94 -9.45 3.75
CA HIS A 60 -4.06 -10.54 4.70
C HIS A 60 -2.76 -11.35 4.75
N HIS A 61 -2.40 -11.86 5.92
CA HIS A 61 -1.31 -12.80 6.13
C HIS A 61 -1.83 -13.97 6.98
N PRO A 62 -1.45 -15.25 6.71
CA PRO A 62 -1.97 -16.41 7.45
C PRO A 62 -1.78 -16.34 8.97
N ASN A 63 -0.66 -15.77 9.43
CA ASN A 63 -0.37 -15.55 10.86
C ASN A 63 -0.76 -14.13 11.33
N GLN A 64 -1.77 -13.51 10.69
CA GLN A 64 -2.25 -12.21 11.11
C GLN A 64 -3.13 -12.37 12.34
N HIS A 65 -2.85 -11.59 13.38
CA HIS A 65 -3.67 -11.57 14.58
C HIS A 65 -5.09 -11.14 14.29
N THR A 66 -6.04 -11.82 14.92
CA THR A 66 -7.44 -11.43 14.89
C THR A 66 -7.64 -10.08 15.59
N PRO A 67 -8.64 -9.29 15.22
CA PRO A 67 -8.96 -8.05 15.92
C PRO A 67 -9.13 -8.24 17.45
N GLU A 68 -9.67 -9.39 17.84
CA GLU A 68 -9.87 -9.80 19.23
C GLU A 68 -8.54 -10.03 19.96
N GLU A 69 -7.62 -10.77 19.34
CA GLU A 69 -6.24 -10.98 19.82
C GLU A 69 -5.49 -9.65 19.99
N ILE A 70 -5.57 -8.76 19.00
CA ILE A 70 -4.93 -7.45 19.05
C ILE A 70 -5.49 -6.63 20.22
N LYS A 71 -6.81 -6.63 20.40
CA LYS A 71 -7.47 -5.93 21.51
C LYS A 71 -7.02 -6.50 22.86
N LEU A 72 -6.95 -7.82 22.98
CA LEU A 72 -6.46 -8.49 24.20
C LEU A 72 -5.02 -8.07 24.52
N ILE A 73 -4.12 -8.08 23.54
CA ILE A 73 -2.73 -7.63 23.70
C ILE A 73 -2.68 -6.16 24.16
N GLN A 74 -3.44 -5.28 23.51
CA GLN A 74 -3.48 -3.85 23.83
C GLN A 74 -4.00 -3.61 25.26
N ASP A 75 -5.09 -4.28 25.65
CA ASP A 75 -5.67 -4.15 26.98
C ASP A 75 -4.74 -4.67 28.08
N MET A 76 -3.95 -5.71 27.80
CA MET A 76 -2.97 -6.24 28.74
C MET A 76 -1.75 -5.33 28.88
N ARG A 77 -1.22 -4.81 27.76
CA ARG A 77 -0.12 -3.82 27.78
C ARG A 77 -0.52 -2.53 28.51
N ARG A 78 -1.78 -2.11 28.38
CA ARG A 78 -2.31 -0.93 29.08
C ARG A 78 -2.42 -1.15 30.59
N ARG A 79 -2.87 -2.34 31.02
CA ARG A 79 -3.07 -2.67 32.45
C ARG A 79 -1.79 -3.05 33.18
N ASN A 80 -0.79 -3.55 32.45
CA ASN A 80 0.46 -4.04 33.00
C ASN A 80 1.65 -3.43 32.22
N PRO A 81 2.15 -2.24 32.64
CA PRO A 81 3.34 -1.62 32.05
C PRO A 81 4.56 -2.58 32.09
N PRO A 82 5.52 -2.46 31.16
CA PRO A 82 6.37 -3.57 30.77
C PRO A 82 7.41 -3.85 31.84
N PHE A 83 7.25 -4.92 32.61
CA PHE A 83 8.40 -5.47 33.32
C PHE A 83 9.11 -6.54 32.47
N TRP A 84 8.40 -7.47 31.81
CA TRP A 84 9.04 -8.47 30.95
C TRP A 84 8.09 -8.99 29.85
N SER A 85 8.50 -8.91 28.57
CA SER A 85 7.74 -9.40 27.41
C SER A 85 7.35 -10.88 27.50
N GLY A 86 8.13 -11.69 28.23
CA GLY A 86 7.85 -13.12 28.44
C GLY A 86 6.63 -13.40 29.32
N CYS A 87 6.39 -12.58 30.35
CA CYS A 87 5.22 -12.74 31.22
C CYS A 87 3.90 -12.45 30.48
N LEU A 88 3.93 -11.51 29.52
CA LEU A 88 2.77 -11.17 28.70
C LEU A 88 2.30 -12.38 27.85
N LEU A 89 3.24 -13.08 27.21
CA LEU A 89 2.91 -14.26 26.39
C LEU A 89 2.31 -15.38 27.25
N GLY A 90 2.88 -15.66 28.42
CA GLY A 90 2.34 -16.67 29.33
C GLY A 90 0.90 -16.37 29.76
N GLN A 91 0.59 -15.10 30.05
CA GLN A 91 -0.77 -14.69 30.40
C GLN A 91 -1.74 -14.64 29.21
N LEU A 92 -1.24 -14.47 27.99
CA LEU A 92 -2.02 -14.58 26.76
C LEU A 92 -2.42 -16.03 26.50
N MET A 93 -1.46 -16.96 26.57
CA MET A 93 -1.73 -18.41 26.41
C MET A 93 -2.73 -18.94 27.45
N GLN A 94 -2.66 -18.46 28.71
CA GLN A 94 -3.66 -18.79 29.74
C GLN A 94 -5.09 -18.33 29.40
N ARG A 95 -5.24 -17.33 28.53
CA ARG A 95 -6.53 -16.77 28.09
C ARG A 95 -6.97 -17.30 26.72
N GLY A 96 -6.29 -18.31 26.18
CA GLY A 96 -6.65 -18.94 24.91
C GLY A 96 -6.21 -18.17 23.67
N TYR A 97 -5.16 -17.36 23.79
CA TYR A 97 -4.43 -16.79 22.64
C TYR A 97 -3.64 -17.88 21.90
#